data_AF-A0A2E4WGF1-F1
#
_entry.id   AF-A0A2E4WGF1-F1
#
_cell.length_a   1.000
_cell.length_b   1.000
_cell.length_c   1.000
_cell.angle_alpha   90.00
_cell.angle_beta   90.00
_cell.angle_gamma   90.00
#
_symmetry.space_group_name_H-M   'P 1'
#
loop_
_entity.id
_entity.type
_entity.pdbx_description
1 polymer ?
#
loop_
_entity_poly.entity_id
_entity_poly.type
_entity_poly.pdbx_seq_one_letter_code
_entity_poly.pdbx_strand_id
1 'polypeptide(L)'
;MPEVNIVINSREHKISCEAGEEQRVKDLAEMLNKEVINIANNVGQIGDVKLMVLAAITVLDKNQDILDEAADSIESNVKKLEKIFNTLKT
;
A
#
# COMPACT_ATOMS: atom_id res chain seq x y z
N MET A 1 -20.05 -15.54 -3.00
CA MET A 1 -18.97 -14.56 -2.70
C MET A 1 -19.23 -14.06 -1.30
N PRO A 2 -18.31 -14.29 -0.34
CA PRO A 2 -18.42 -13.71 0.99
C PRO A 2 -18.32 -12.17 0.94
N GLU A 3 -18.79 -11.54 2.01
CA GLU A 3 -18.73 -10.10 2.20
C GLU A 3 -18.12 -9.79 3.56
N VAL A 4 -17.38 -8.68 3.63
CA VAL A 4 -16.89 -8.12 4.89
C VAL A 4 -17.39 -6.71 5.08
N ASN A 5 -17.76 -6.39 6.33
CA ASN A 5 -18.01 -5.02 6.74
C ASN A 5 -16.70 -4.39 7.18
N ILE A 6 -16.40 -3.22 6.63
CA ILE A 6 -15.23 -2.40 6.98
C ILE A 6 -15.69 -1.00 7.40
N VAL A 7 -14.85 -0.27 8.12
CA VAL A 7 -15.13 1.11 8.54
C VAL A 7 -14.03 2.03 8.01
N ILE A 8 -14.41 3.05 7.25
CA ILE A 8 -13.50 4.09 6.75
C ILE A 8 -14.09 5.46 7.11
N ASN A 9 -13.32 6.33 7.76
CA ASN A 9 -13.75 7.66 8.20
C ASN A 9 -15.09 7.62 8.98
N SER A 10 -15.23 6.66 9.91
CA SER A 10 -16.45 6.41 10.69
C SER A 10 -17.69 6.01 9.87
N ARG A 11 -17.52 5.60 8.61
CA ARG A 11 -18.59 5.08 7.76
C ARG A 11 -18.41 3.60 7.50
N GLU A 12 -19.50 2.85 7.59
CA GLU A 12 -19.53 1.43 7.25
C GLU A 12 -19.62 1.23 5.74
N HIS A 13 -18.82 0.28 5.23
CA HIS A 13 -18.85 -0.17 3.86
C HIS A 13 -18.87 -1.69 3.82
N LYS A 14 -19.63 -2.24 2.89
CA LYS A 14 -19.73 -3.67 2.65
C LYS A 14 -18.98 -4.02 1.37
N ILE A 15 -17.95 -4.85 1.49
CA ILE A 15 -17.06 -5.20 0.39
C ILE A 15 -17.18 -6.69 0.10
N SER A 16 -17.47 -7.03 -1.15
CA SER A 16 -17.42 -8.40 -1.64
C SER A 16 -15.97 -8.85 -1.83
N CYS A 17 -15.65 -10.06 -1.39
CA CYS A 17 -14.32 -10.63 -1.53
C CYS A 17 -14.37 -12.11 -1.88
N GLU A 18 -13.22 -12.68 -2.20
CA GLU A 18 -13.08 -14.13 -2.40
C GLU A 18 -13.07 -14.86 -1.04
N ALA A 19 -13.41 -16.14 -1.06
CA ALA A 19 -13.38 -16.98 0.14
C ALA A 19 -11.95 -17.16 0.64
N GLY A 20 -11.72 -16.84 1.91
CA GLY A 20 -10.40 -16.86 2.55
C GLY A 20 -9.68 -15.52 2.55
N GLU A 21 -10.14 -14.52 1.80
CA GLU A 21 -9.53 -13.17 1.74
C GLU A 21 -10.15 -12.17 2.74
N GLU A 22 -11.14 -12.58 3.54
CA GLU A 22 -11.91 -11.71 4.42
C GLU A 22 -11.01 -10.92 5.38
N GLN A 23 -10.02 -11.58 5.98
CA GLN A 23 -9.09 -10.93 6.89
C GLN A 23 -8.18 -9.95 6.15
N ARG A 24 -7.65 -10.35 4.98
CA ARG A 24 -6.79 -9.50 4.15
C ARG A 24 -7.50 -8.21 3.75
N VAL A 25 -8.79 -8.28 3.38
CA VAL A 25 -9.59 -7.11 3.03
C VAL A 25 -9.79 -6.19 4.24
N LYS A 26 -10.04 -6.74 5.44
CA LYS A 26 -10.13 -5.94 6.67
C LYS A 26 -8.82 -5.22 6.99
N ASP A 27 -7.68 -5.90 6.88
CA ASP A 27 -6.37 -5.33 7.15
C ASP A 27 -6.06 -4.18 6.18
N LEU A 28 -6.32 -4.38 4.88
CA LEU A 28 -6.15 -3.34 3.86
C LEU A 28 -7.08 -2.15 4.09
N ALA A 29 -8.32 -2.39 4.52
CA ALA A 29 -9.25 -1.32 4.87
C ALA A 29 -8.80 -0.52 6.08
N GLU A 30 -8.18 -1.16 7.09
CA GLU A 30 -7.61 -0.47 8.24
C GLU A 30 -6.44 0.44 7.83
N MET A 31 -5.58 -0.03 6.92
CA MET A 31 -4.49 0.78 6.35
C MET A 31 -5.03 2.00 5.60
N LEU A 32 -6.05 1.81 4.76
CA LEU A 32 -6.69 2.90 4.04
C LEU A 32 -7.36 3.90 5.01
N ASN A 33 -8.06 3.40 6.03
CA ASN A 33 -8.72 4.25 7.04
C ASN A 33 -7.71 5.10 7.82
N LYS A 34 -6.54 4.54 8.18
CA LYS A 34 -5.46 5.31 8.82
C LYS A 34 -5.01 6.47 7.94
N GLU A 35 -4.81 6.23 6.64
CA GLU A 35 -4.42 7.30 5.72
C GLU A 35 -5.52 8.36 5.56
N VAL A 36 -6.78 7.95 5.45
CA VAL A 36 -7.93 8.87 5.38
C VAL A 36 -8.01 9.76 6.62
N ILE A 37 -7.88 9.19 7.82
CA ILE A 37 -7.88 9.95 9.08
C ILE A 37 -6.69 10.92 9.14
N ASN A 38 -5.50 10.47 8.74
CA ASN A 38 -4.32 11.33 8.70
C ASN A 38 -4.52 12.55 7.79
N ILE A 39 -5.03 12.33 6.58
CA ILE A 39 -5.34 13.41 5.64
C ILE A 39 -6.43 14.32 6.19
N ALA A 40 -7.50 13.77 6.77
CA ALA A 40 -8.56 14.56 7.36
C ALA A 40 -8.05 15.46 8.52
N ASN A 41 -7.10 14.97 9.32
CA ASN A 41 -6.47 15.74 10.39
C ASN A 41 -5.54 16.84 9.86
N ASN A 42 -4.84 16.60 8.75
CA ASN A 42 -3.87 17.54 8.19
C ASN A 42 -4.49 18.59 7.26
N VAL A 43 -5.44 18.18 6.42
CA VAL A 43 -6.04 19.01 5.35
C VAL A 43 -7.45 19.48 5.74
N GLY A 44 -8.08 18.83 6.72
CA GLY A 44 -9.45 19.07 7.12
C GLY A 44 -10.45 18.15 6.42
N GLN A 45 -11.70 18.23 6.86
CA GLN A 45 -12.82 17.48 6.29
C GLN A 45 -13.27 18.09 4.95
N ILE A 46 -12.56 17.77 3.88
CA ILE A 46 -12.82 18.27 2.51
C ILE A 46 -13.87 17.45 1.74
N GLY A 47 -14.48 16.46 2.40
CA GLY A 47 -15.51 15.56 1.87
C GLY A 47 -14.98 14.14 1.63
N ASP A 48 -15.81 13.13 1.94
CA ASP A 48 -15.39 11.72 1.97
C ASP A 48 -14.78 11.21 0.66
N VAL A 49 -15.41 11.55 -0.47
CA VAL A 49 -14.90 11.11 -1.78
C VAL A 49 -13.50 11.67 -2.04
N LYS A 50 -13.27 12.96 -1.74
CA LYS A 50 -11.96 13.58 -1.93
C LYS A 50 -10.92 13.00 -0.97
N LEU A 51 -11.29 12.77 0.28
CA LEU A 51 -10.43 12.12 1.27
C LEU A 51 -10.03 10.71 0.83
N MET A 52 -10.98 9.90 0.37
CA MET A 52 -10.74 8.54 -0.12
C MET A 52 -9.83 8.54 -1.36
N VAL A 53 -10.07 9.43 -2.33
CA VAL A 53 -9.24 9.55 -3.54
C VAL A 53 -7.80 9.95 -3.17
N LEU A 54 -7.64 10.96 -2.30
CA LEU A 54 -6.31 11.41 -1.89
C LEU A 54 -5.58 10.31 -1.11
N ALA A 55 -6.25 9.65 -0.16
CA ALA A 55 -5.68 8.55 0.60
C ALA A 55 -5.27 7.38 -0.29
N ALA A 56 -6.09 7.00 -1.28
CA ALA A 56 -5.77 5.95 -2.23
C ALA A 56 -4.52 6.29 -3.05
N ILE A 57 -4.44 7.51 -3.59
CA ILE A 57 -3.26 7.97 -4.35
C ILE A 57 -2.02 7.97 -3.45
N THR A 58 -2.11 8.47 -2.22
CA THR A 58 -0.98 8.51 -1.29
C THR A 58 -0.49 7.11 -0.89
N VAL A 59 -1.38 6.14 -0.70
CA VAL A 59 -0.97 4.75 -0.44
C VAL A 59 -0.30 4.13 -1.67
N LEU A 60 -0.80 4.42 -2.88
CA LEU A 60 -0.19 3.94 -4.12
C LEU A 60 1.20 4.53 -4.32
N ASP A 61 1.38 5.82 -4.07
CA ASP A 61 2.65 6.55 -4.14
C ASP A 61 3.69 5.92 -3.20
N LYS A 62 3.34 5.72 -1.92
CA LYS A 62 4.20 5.02 -0.94
C LYS A 62 4.59 3.61 -1.38
N ASN A 63 3.68 2.88 -2.04
CA ASN A 63 4.00 1.55 -2.56
C ASN A 63 4.93 1.60 -3.76
N GLN A 64 4.83 2.63 -4.62
CA GLN A 64 5.77 2.82 -5.74
C GLN A 64 7.17 3.12 -5.21
N ASP A 65 7.30 4.01 -4.22
CA ASP A 65 8.60 4.32 -3.60
C ASP A 65 9.29 3.03 -3.08
N ILE A 66 8.55 2.16 -2.39
CA ILE A 66 9.08 0.87 -1.89
C ILE A 66 9.51 -0.05 -3.03
N LEU A 67 8.75 -0.10 -4.13
CA LEU A 67 9.08 -0.94 -5.28
C LEU A 67 10.33 -0.44 -6.01
N ASP A 68 10.48 0.87 -6.16
CA ASP A 68 11.63 1.52 -6.77
C ASP A 68 12.89 1.29 -5.92
N GLU A 69 12.82 1.48 -4.61
CA GLU A 69 13.92 1.18 -3.68
C GLU A 69 14.34 -0.30 -3.73
N ALA A 70 13.37 -1.21 -3.82
CA ALA A 70 13.64 -2.64 -3.93
C ALA A 70 14.33 -2.97 -5.26
N ALA A 71 13.90 -2.36 -6.38
CA ALA A 71 14.51 -2.55 -7.69
C ALA A 71 15.98 -2.06 -7.70
N ASP A 72 16.23 -0.86 -7.16
CA ASP A 72 17.57 -0.28 -7.06
C ASP A 72 18.51 -1.15 -6.20
N SER A 73 18.02 -1.68 -5.09
CA SER A 73 18.77 -2.58 -4.21
C SER A 73 19.15 -3.89 -4.92
N ILE A 74 18.22 -4.47 -5.68
CA ILE A 74 18.47 -5.67 -6.49
C ILE A 74 19.54 -5.38 -7.54
N GLU A 75 19.43 -4.28 -8.29
CA GLU A 75 20.41 -3.93 -9.33
C GLU A 75 21.81 -3.72 -8.73
N SER A 76 21.90 -3.03 -7.60
CA SER A 76 23.16 -2.83 -6.87
C SER A 76 23.79 -4.15 -6.44
N ASN A 77 22.99 -5.09 -5.95
CA ASN A 77 23.47 -6.40 -5.52
C ASN A 77 23.89 -7.29 -6.69
N VAL A 78 23.17 -7.26 -7.82
CA VAL A 78 23.58 -7.94 -9.06
C VAL A 78 24.94 -7.42 -9.54
N LYS A 79 25.14 -6.10 -9.61
CA LYS A 79 26.44 -5.51 -9.98
C LYS A 79 27.58 -5.93 -9.05
N LYS A 80 27.33 -6.06 -7.74
CA LYS A 80 28.34 -6.55 -6.79
C LYS A 80 28.68 -8.03 -7.05
N LEU A 81 27.68 -8.87 -7.31
CA LEU A 81 27.89 -10.28 -7.63
C LEU A 81 28.69 -10.46 -8.92
N GLU A 82 28.40 -9.69 -9.97
CA GLU A 82 29.16 -9.71 -11.22
C GLU A 82 30.65 -9.38 -11.01
N LYS A 83 30.95 -8.38 -10.17
CA LYS A 83 32.34 -8.03 -9.82
C LYS A 83 33.05 -9.18 -9.11
N ILE A 84 32.38 -9.85 -8.16
CA ILE A 84 32.95 -10.98 -7.43
C ILE A 84 33.24 -12.14 -8.39
N PHE A 85 32.27 -12.48 -9.25
CA PHE A 85 32.43 -13.55 -10.24
C PHE A 85 33.61 -13.29 -11.18
N ASN A 86 33.74 -12.07 -11.69
CA ASN A 86 34.85 -11.71 -12.57
C ASN A 86 36.21 -11.78 -11.87
N THR A 87 36.26 -11.48 -10.57
CA THR A 87 37.50 -11.60 -9.78
C THR A 87 37.92 -13.06 -9.58
N LEU A 88 36.98 -13.97 -9.39
CA LEU A 88 37.25 -15.42 -9.20
C LEU A 88 37.61 -16.15 -10.50
N LYS A 89 37.34 -15.56 -11.65
CA LYS A 89 37.63 -16.14 -12.98
C LYS A 89 39.04 -15.80 -13.49
N THR A 90 39.75 -14.94 -12.78
CA THR A 90 41.18 -14.59 -12.96
C THR A 90 42.04 -15.44 -12.04
#